data_AF-A0A0S7WN49-F1
#
_entry.id   AF-A0A0S7WN49-F1
#
_cell.length_a   1.000
_cell.length_b   1.000
_cell.length_c   1.000
_cell.angle_alpha   90.00
_cell.angle_beta   90.00
_cell.angle_gamma   90.00
#
_symmetry.space_group_name_H-M   'P 1'
#
loop_
_entity.id
_entity.type
_entity.pdbx_description
1 polymer ?
#
loop_
_entity_poly.entity_id
_entity_poly.type
_entity_poly.pdbx_seq_one_letter_code
_entity_poly.pdbx_strand_id
1 'polypeptide(L)'
;MVIASSTVWSASASLSSRVRRLREEFFSFYSRDYFRNEVRPYTSGLPWDVVWSPHNWTVAPELYPFLSAYQDSLLAAAERVELPSGFWREPLVVRRALFFRTVL
;
A
#
# COMPACT_ATOMS: atom_id res chain seq x y z
N MET A 1 16.31 -25.76 21.92
CA MET A 1 15.71 -24.82 22.88
C MET A 1 15.21 -23.62 22.10
N VAL A 2 13.90 -23.46 21.94
CA VAL A 2 13.31 -22.27 21.27
C VAL A 2 13.16 -21.20 22.33
N ILE A 3 13.90 -20.09 22.21
CA ILE A 3 13.74 -18.94 23.10
C ILE A 3 12.46 -18.23 22.66
N ALA A 4 11.55 -17.96 23.60
CA ALA A 4 10.34 -17.19 23.31
C ALA A 4 10.74 -15.79 22.81
N SER A 5 10.11 -15.32 21.73
CA SER A 5 10.43 -14.03 21.10
C SER A 5 10.42 -12.85 22.09
N SER A 6 9.53 -12.89 23.08
CA SER A 6 9.42 -11.87 24.14
C SER A 6 10.65 -11.77 25.04
N THR A 7 11.47 -12.82 25.12
CA THR A 7 12.71 -12.84 25.90
C THR A 7 13.86 -12.16 25.16
N VAL A 8 13.77 -12.05 23.83
CA VAL A 8 14.77 -11.38 22.99
C VAL A 8 14.45 -9.90 22.84
N TRP A 9 13.17 -9.56 22.63
CA TRP A 9 12.73 -8.18 22.53
C TRP A 9 11.25 -8.03 22.91
N SER A 10 10.96 -7.01 23.71
CA SER A 10 9.60 -6.58 24.01
C SER A 10 9.52 -5.05 24.09
N ALA A 11 8.31 -4.52 23.94
CA ALA A 11 8.09 -3.10 24.18
C ALA A 11 8.26 -2.78 25.67
N SER A 12 8.72 -1.57 25.97
CA SER A 12 8.84 -1.11 27.37
C SER A 12 7.50 -1.19 28.11
N ALA A 13 7.53 -1.60 29.38
CA ALA A 13 6.36 -1.57 30.25
C ALA A 13 5.88 -0.13 30.54
N SER A 14 6.78 0.86 30.45
CA SER A 14 6.54 2.26 30.80
C SER A 14 6.17 3.16 29.61
N LEU A 15 5.64 2.59 28.51
CA LEU A 15 5.14 3.40 27.40
C LEU A 15 4.05 4.37 27.87
N SER A 16 4.12 5.62 27.42
CA SER A 16 3.03 6.57 27.60
C SER A 16 1.77 6.09 26.88
N SER A 17 0.60 6.53 27.34
CA SER A 17 -0.69 6.15 26.77
C SER A 17 -0.76 6.36 25.25
N ARG A 18 -0.25 7.50 24.76
CA ARG A 18 -0.19 7.81 23.32
C ARG A 18 0.68 6.81 22.56
N VAL A 19 1.89 6.52 23.05
CA VAL A 19 2.82 5.63 22.33
C VAL A 19 2.30 4.20 22.34
N ARG A 20 1.71 3.75 23.47
CA ARG A 20 1.07 2.43 23.56
C ARG A 20 -0.04 2.29 22.52
N ARG A 21 -0.96 3.27 22.44
CA ARG A 21 -2.05 3.27 21.45
C ARG A 21 -1.54 3.22 20.01
N LEU A 22 -0.56 4.06 19.65
CA LEU A 22 0.02 4.06 18.30
C LEU A 22 0.70 2.74 17.94
N ARG A 23 1.32 2.10 18.93
CA ARG A 23 1.92 0.78 18.75
C ARG A 23 0.84 -0.28 18.52
N GLU A 24 -0.16 -0.34 19.39
CA GLU A 24 -1.29 -1.28 19.26
C GLU A 24 -1.95 -1.12 17.89
N GLU A 25 -2.18 0.12 17.46
CA GLU A 25 -2.67 0.46 16.13
C GLU A 25 -1.79 -0.11 15.02
N PHE A 26 -0.47 0.10 15.08
CA PHE A 26 0.47 -0.38 14.07
C PHE A 26 0.44 -1.90 13.90
N PHE A 27 0.29 -2.66 15.00
CA PHE A 27 0.24 -4.12 14.97
C PHE A 27 -1.17 -4.71 14.81
N SER A 28 -2.23 -3.88 14.85
CA SER A 28 -3.63 -4.31 14.69
C SER A 28 -4.03 -4.63 13.24
N PHE A 29 -3.07 -4.67 12.31
CA PHE A 29 -3.32 -4.78 10.87
C PHE A 29 -4.33 -5.88 10.48
N TYR A 30 -4.22 -7.06 11.10
CA TYR A 30 -5.09 -8.21 10.81
C TYR A 30 -6.43 -8.20 11.54
N SER A 31 -6.59 -7.36 12.57
CA SER A 31 -7.78 -7.35 13.43
C SER A 31 -8.69 -6.13 13.20
N ARG A 32 -8.19 -5.06 12.59
CA ARG A 32 -9.00 -3.86 12.28
C ARG A 32 -9.80 -4.03 11.00
N ASP A 33 -11.02 -3.52 11.02
CA ASP A 33 -12.01 -3.57 9.94
C ASP A 33 -12.02 -2.29 9.07
N TYR A 34 -11.35 -1.22 9.52
CA TYR A 34 -11.15 0.02 8.76
C TYR A 34 -9.79 0.04 8.05
N PHE A 35 -9.44 1.21 7.50
CA PHE A 35 -8.23 1.48 6.72
C PHE A 35 -6.98 0.72 7.20
N ARG A 36 -6.47 -0.13 6.30
CA ARG A 36 -5.20 -0.83 6.44
C ARG A 36 -4.19 -0.17 5.51
N ASN A 37 -2.93 -0.05 5.96
CA ASN A 37 -1.81 0.37 5.11
C ASN A 37 -1.42 -0.75 4.11
N GLU A 38 -2.40 -1.37 3.48
CA GLU A 38 -2.21 -2.47 2.56
C GLU A 38 -1.87 -1.93 1.17
N VAL A 39 -1.00 -2.64 0.45
CA VAL A 39 -0.66 -2.27 -0.93
C VAL A 39 -1.81 -2.72 -1.83
N ARG A 40 -2.56 -1.76 -2.40
CA ARG A 40 -3.66 -2.00 -3.35
C ARG A 40 -3.29 -1.47 -4.73
N PRO A 41 -2.78 -2.31 -5.65
CA PRO A 41 -2.59 -1.92 -7.04
C PRO A 41 -3.94 -1.91 -7.78
N TYR A 42 -4.10 -0.96 -8.71
CA TYR A 42 -5.30 -0.83 -9.54
C TYR A 42 -4.92 -0.66 -11.00
N THR A 43 -5.76 -1.18 -11.90
CA THR A 43 -5.57 -1.09 -13.36
C THR A 43 -6.87 -0.71 -14.05
N SER A 44 -6.80 0.03 -15.15
CA SER A 44 -7.96 0.21 -16.04
C SER A 44 -8.10 -0.94 -17.05
N GLY A 45 -7.12 -1.85 -17.09
CA GLY A 45 -7.01 -2.94 -18.05
C GLY A 45 -6.55 -2.50 -19.43
N LEU A 46 -6.02 -1.27 -19.56
CA LEU A 46 -5.51 -0.74 -20.82
C LEU A 46 -4.01 -1.04 -20.96
N PRO A 47 -3.50 -1.28 -22.17
CA PRO A 47 -2.13 -1.80 -22.35
C PRO A 47 -1.01 -0.87 -21.85
N TRP A 48 -1.31 0.41 -21.64
CA TRP A 48 -0.36 1.40 -21.13
C TRP A 48 -0.41 1.55 -19.61
N ASP A 49 -1.20 0.74 -18.89
CA ASP A 49 -1.36 0.88 -17.44
C ASP A 49 0.00 0.69 -16.74
N VAL A 50 0.40 1.68 -15.94
CA VAL A 50 1.61 1.62 -15.11
C VAL A 50 1.19 1.73 -13.65
N VAL A 51 1.17 0.59 -12.96
CA VAL A 51 0.70 0.50 -11.57
C VAL A 51 1.75 0.94 -10.55
N TRP A 52 3.02 1.01 -10.96
CA TRP A 52 4.12 1.45 -10.11
C TRP A 52 5.29 2.00 -10.93
N SER A 53 5.90 3.07 -10.42
CA SER A 53 7.04 3.75 -11.05
C SER A 53 8.24 3.75 -10.11
N PRO A 54 9.38 3.15 -10.50
CA PRO A 54 10.56 3.10 -9.65
C PRO A 54 11.10 4.48 -9.26
N HIS A 55 10.95 5.48 -10.14
CA HIS A 55 11.42 6.85 -9.91
C HIS A 55 10.74 7.54 -8.71
N ASN A 56 9.51 7.13 -8.38
CA ASN A 56 8.76 7.73 -7.28
C ASN A 56 8.99 7.03 -5.93
N TRP A 57 9.50 5.79 -5.95
CA TRP A 57 9.43 4.90 -4.77
C TRP A 57 10.75 4.22 -4.40
N THR A 58 11.80 4.36 -5.23
CA THR A 58 13.06 3.67 -4.96
C THR A 58 14.05 4.60 -4.27
N VAL A 59 14.20 4.43 -2.97
CA VAL A 59 15.25 5.08 -2.16
C VAL A 59 16.39 4.13 -1.78
N ALA A 60 16.15 2.83 -1.94
CA ALA A 60 17.01 1.74 -1.49
C ALA A 60 17.68 1.08 -2.72
N PRO A 61 18.99 1.31 -2.96
CA PRO A 61 19.68 0.80 -4.15
C PRO A 61 19.70 -0.73 -4.22
N GLU A 62 19.65 -1.42 -3.08
CA GLU A 62 19.58 -2.88 -3.01
C GLU A 62 18.32 -3.46 -3.67
N LEU A 63 17.28 -2.64 -3.88
CA LEU A 63 16.05 -3.05 -4.54
C LEU A 63 16.15 -3.03 -6.07
N TYR A 64 17.20 -2.42 -6.64
CA TYR A 64 17.33 -2.22 -8.09
C TYR A 64 17.19 -3.50 -8.93
N PRO A 65 17.76 -4.64 -8.52
CA PRO A 65 17.59 -5.89 -9.25
C PRO A 65 16.14 -6.41 -9.29
N PHE A 66 15.26 -5.91 -8.40
CA PHE A 66 13.91 -6.41 -8.20
C PHE A 66 12.81 -5.47 -8.72
N LEU A 67 13.15 -4.26 -9.19
CA LEU A 67 12.14 -3.23 -9.53
C LEU A 67 11.19 -3.72 -10.64
N SER A 68 11.71 -4.41 -11.66
CA SER A 68 10.86 -4.99 -12.72
C SER A 68 9.91 -6.05 -12.16
N ALA A 69 10.38 -6.92 -11.26
CA ALA A 69 9.53 -7.92 -10.62
C ALA A 69 8.44 -7.28 -9.73
N TYR A 70 8.73 -6.14 -9.10
CA TYR A 70 7.71 -5.37 -8.39
C TYR A 70 6.66 -4.80 -9.32
N GLN A 71 7.05 -4.28 -10.49
CA GLN A 71 6.08 -3.83 -11.50
C GLN A 71 5.17 -4.96 -11.96
N ASP A 72 5.75 -6.09 -12.33
CA ASP A 72 5.02 -7.24 -12.83
C ASP A 72 4.10 -7.84 -11.77
N SER A 73 4.58 -7.98 -10.53
CA SER A 73 3.77 -8.52 -9.43
C SER A 73 2.63 -7.59 -9.03
N LEU A 74 2.86 -6.26 -8.99
CA LEU A 74 1.80 -5.30 -8.74
C LEU A 74 0.77 -5.28 -9.87
N LEU A 75 1.20 -5.43 -11.12
CA LEU A 75 0.27 -5.48 -12.25
C LEU A 75 -0.55 -6.77 -12.23
N ALA A 76 0.07 -7.90 -11.91
CA ALA A 76 -0.61 -9.18 -11.75
C ALA A 76 -1.61 -9.18 -10.58
N ALA A 77 -1.33 -8.43 -9.51
CA ALA A 77 -2.23 -8.27 -8.36
C ALA A 77 -3.25 -7.14 -8.52
N ALA A 78 -3.20 -6.38 -9.61
CA ALA A 78 -3.99 -5.16 -9.77
C ALA A 78 -5.48 -5.45 -9.88
N GLU A 79 -6.27 -4.77 -9.05
CA GLU A 79 -7.73 -4.78 -9.15
C GLU A 79 -8.16 -3.94 -10.36
N ARG A 80 -8.94 -4.53 -11.26
CA ARG A 80 -9.49 -3.81 -12.40
C ARG A 80 -10.58 -2.85 -11.94
N VAL A 81 -10.44 -1.58 -12.29
CA VAL A 81 -11.40 -0.52 -11.97
C VAL A 81 -12.05 0.00 -13.25
N GLU A 82 -13.37 -0.12 -13.34
CA GLU A 82 -14.13 0.44 -14.45
C GLU A 82 -14.22 1.97 -14.30
N LEU A 83 -13.76 2.69 -15.33
CA LEU A 83 -13.71 4.14 -15.33
C LEU A 83 -14.85 4.73 -16.16
N PRO A 84 -15.43 5.89 -15.76
CA PRO A 84 -16.54 6.49 -16.49
C PRO A 84 -16.14 6.91 -17.91
N SER A 85 -17.12 6.95 -18.82
CA SER A 85 -16.90 7.39 -20.20
C SER A 85 -16.28 8.79 -20.25
N GLY A 86 -15.19 8.95 -21.00
CA GLY A 86 -14.50 10.23 -21.12
C GLY A 86 -13.59 10.58 -19.94
N PHE A 87 -13.33 9.66 -19.00
CA PHE A 87 -12.42 9.87 -17.86
C PHE A 87 -11.09 10.56 -18.24
N TRP A 88 -10.45 10.11 -19.33
CA TRP A 88 -9.18 10.67 -19.80
C TRP A 88 -9.27 12.08 -20.41
N ARG A 89 -10.48 12.62 -20.61
CA ARG A 89 -10.72 13.99 -21.07
C ARG A 89 -10.90 14.97 -19.92
N GLU A 90 -11.18 14.47 -18.72
CA GLU A 90 -11.37 15.30 -17.53
C GLU A 90 -10.05 15.95 -17.06
N PRO A 91 -10.09 17.07 -16.33
CA PRO A 91 -8.91 17.59 -15.63
C PRO A 91 -8.33 16.58 -14.63
N LEU A 92 -7.02 16.63 -14.38
CA LEU A 92 -6.34 15.67 -13.48
C LEU A 92 -6.96 15.60 -12.08
N VAL A 93 -7.39 16.74 -11.52
CA VAL A 93 -8.04 16.80 -10.21
C VAL A 93 -9.36 16.03 -10.19
N VAL A 94 -10.14 16.11 -11.28
CA VAL A 94 -11.41 15.41 -11.43
C VAL A 94 -11.17 13.91 -11.58
N ARG A 95 -10.18 13.49 -12.38
CA ARG A 95 -9.78 12.08 -12.51
C ARG A 95 -9.46 11.44 -11.15
N ARG A 96 -8.66 12.12 -10.34
CA ARG A 96 -8.31 11.66 -8.97
C ARG A 96 -9.55 11.53 -8.09
N ALA A 97 -10.43 12.54 -8.08
CA ALA A 97 -11.65 12.50 -7.29
C ALA A 97 -12.59 11.36 -7.73
N LEU A 98 -12.77 11.18 -9.04
CA LEU A 98 -13.56 10.10 -9.60
C LEU A 98 -12.99 8.72 -9.23
N PHE A 99 -11.68 8.55 -9.32
CA PHE A 99 -11.01 7.31 -8.94
C PHE A 99 -11.18 7.00 -7.45
N PHE A 100 -10.87 7.95 -6.57
CA PHE A 100 -11.00 7.74 -5.12
C PHE A 100 -12.43 7.47 -4.68
N ARG A 101 -13.43 8.10 -5.32
CA ARG A 101 -14.84 7.78 -5.10
C ARG A 101 -15.20 6.32 -5.44
N THR A 102 -14.45 5.69 -6.35
CA THR A 102 -14.71 4.32 -6.77
C THR A 102 -14.03 3.29 -5.85
N VAL A 103 -12.86 3.61 -5.28
CA VAL A 103 -12.02 2.62 -4.57
C VAL A 103 -11.96 2.77 -3.05
N LEU A 104 -12.47 3.89 -2.52
CA LEU A 104 -12.64 4.18 -1.08
C LEU A 104 -14.12 4.17 -0.71
#